data_AF-A0A419RTV3-F1
#
_entry.id   AF-A0A419RTV3-F1
#
_cell.length_a   1.000
_cell.length_b   1.000
_cell.length_c   1.000
_cell.angle_alpha   90.00
_cell.angle_beta   90.00
_cell.angle_gamma   90.00
#
_symmetry.space_group_name_H-M   'P 1'
#
loop_
_entity.id
_entity.type
_entity.pdbx_description
1 polymer ?
#
loop_
_entity_poly.entity_id
_entity_poly.type
_entity_poly.pdbx_seq_one_letter_code
_entity_poly.pdbx_strand_id
1 'polypeptide(L)'
;MSNWFTDGDLPEGLRDVFARSSVSLTLADLSLEDSPLVGVNQKFCELSGYLPQDILGRNCRFLQPEGGAGPVRARMSAFLETAGAGDGRFLVPNVTKRGERFLNLLYMSKLSTRGQARYVLGSQFAFQDATALDPDLYDRALKEDLRQINRLTDRHNLALLGNYETLASSHSIIARSRIE
;
A
#
# COMPACT_ATOMS: atom_id res chain seq x y z
N MET A 1 13.66 10.44 10.26
CA MET A 1 12.40 9.89 9.74
C MET A 1 12.36 10.24 8.26
N SER A 2 12.57 9.26 7.39
CA SER A 2 12.78 9.48 5.96
C SER A 2 11.60 8.98 5.15
N ASN A 3 11.08 9.83 4.27
CA ASN A 3 10.13 9.51 3.23
C ASN A 3 10.65 10.11 1.91
N TRP A 4 10.18 9.59 0.78
CA TRP A 4 10.58 10.11 -0.52
C TRP A 4 9.37 10.18 -1.43
N PHE A 5 9.16 11.36 -2.00
CA PHE A 5 8.06 11.64 -2.93
C PHE A 5 8.63 12.30 -4.19
N THR A 6 8.06 11.99 -5.35
CA THR A 6 8.28 12.80 -6.55
C THR A 6 7.53 14.12 -6.40
N ASP A 7 8.10 15.23 -6.87
CA ASP A 7 7.49 16.57 -6.70
C ASP A 7 6.03 16.61 -7.20
N GLY A 8 5.16 17.22 -6.38
CA GLY A 8 3.73 17.33 -6.65
C GLY A 8 2.96 17.97 -5.48
N ASP A 9 1.72 18.40 -5.76
CA ASP A 9 0.74 19.04 -4.85
C ASP A 9 0.23 18.13 -3.70
N LEU A 10 1.04 17.19 -3.23
CA LEU A 10 0.70 16.34 -2.09
C LEU A 10 0.79 17.14 -0.79
N PRO A 11 -0.22 17.06 0.11
CA PRO A 11 -0.19 17.77 1.38
C PRO A 11 1.03 17.39 2.21
N GLU A 12 1.64 18.39 2.86
CA GLU A 12 2.77 18.17 3.77
C GLU A 12 2.42 17.16 4.86
N GLY A 13 1.21 17.22 5.42
CA GLY A 13 0.75 16.27 6.44
C GLY A 13 0.74 14.81 5.96
N LEU A 14 0.52 14.54 4.67
CA LEU A 14 0.59 13.18 4.14
C LEU A 14 2.04 12.66 4.17
N ARG A 15 3.01 13.54 3.89
CA ARG A 15 4.43 13.22 4.00
C ARG A 15 4.79 12.91 5.45
N ASP A 16 4.31 13.71 6.40
CA ASP A 16 4.54 13.48 7.83
C ASP A 16 4.05 12.12 8.31
N VAL A 17 2.84 11.69 7.88
CA VAL A 17 2.33 10.35 8.18
C VAL A 17 3.27 9.28 7.63
N PHE A 18 3.70 9.38 6.37
CA PHE A 18 4.65 8.44 5.77
C PHE A 18 5.96 8.35 6.55
N ALA A 19 6.50 9.49 6.99
CA ALA A 19 7.76 9.56 7.72
C ALA A 19 7.67 8.92 9.12
N ARG A 20 6.51 9.00 9.79
CA ARG A 20 6.31 8.54 11.16
C ARG A 20 5.72 7.14 11.26
N SER A 21 5.09 6.66 10.20
CA SER A 21 4.44 5.35 10.16
C SER A 21 5.40 4.21 10.51
N SER A 22 4.91 3.29 11.33
CA SER A 22 5.62 2.05 11.68
C SER A 22 5.35 0.91 10.69
N VAL A 23 4.45 1.11 9.72
CA VAL A 23 4.14 0.14 8.66
C VAL A 23 4.69 0.59 7.32
N SER A 24 4.83 -0.35 6.39
CA SER A 24 5.26 -0.06 5.03
C SER A 24 4.17 0.71 4.29
N LEU A 25 4.48 1.89 3.77
CA LEU A 25 3.55 2.72 3.01
C LEU A 25 4.11 3.11 1.64
N THR A 26 3.23 3.10 0.65
CA THR A 26 3.49 3.50 -0.74
C THR A 26 2.34 4.34 -1.28
N LEU A 27 2.63 5.24 -2.21
CA LEU A 27 1.64 6.05 -2.92
C LEU A 27 1.92 5.94 -4.41
N ALA A 28 0.91 5.54 -5.20
CA ALA A 28 0.97 5.51 -6.66
C ALA A 28 0.03 6.57 -7.25
N ASP A 29 0.40 7.22 -8.36
CA ASP A 29 -0.45 8.18 -9.06
C ASP A 29 -1.13 7.51 -10.27
N LEU A 30 -2.45 7.32 -10.19
CA LEU A 30 -3.30 6.72 -11.22
C LEU A 30 -3.47 7.59 -12.46
N SER A 31 -3.18 8.89 -12.38
CA SER A 31 -3.27 9.80 -13.52
C SER A 31 -2.08 9.68 -14.48
N LEU A 32 -0.99 9.03 -14.03
CA LEU A 32 0.20 8.80 -14.84
C LEU A 32 0.16 7.42 -15.49
N GLU A 33 0.78 7.32 -16.66
CA GLU A 33 0.91 6.06 -17.38
C GLU A 33 1.55 5.00 -16.48
N ASP A 34 0.95 3.81 -16.48
CA ASP A 34 1.41 2.67 -15.70
C ASP A 34 1.35 2.82 -14.16
N SER A 35 0.71 3.88 -13.64
CA SER A 35 0.50 4.12 -12.21
C SER A 35 1.78 3.97 -11.36
N PRO A 36 2.81 4.79 -11.61
CA PRO A 36 4.09 4.70 -10.94
C PRO A 36 3.99 5.10 -9.47
N LEU A 37 4.91 4.58 -8.65
CA LEU A 37 5.11 5.02 -7.28
C LEU A 37 5.62 6.46 -7.27
N VAL A 38 4.86 7.34 -6.62
CA VAL A 38 5.19 8.75 -6.39
C VAL A 38 5.53 9.04 -4.93
N GLY A 39 5.38 8.05 -4.04
CA GLY A 39 5.72 8.16 -2.63
C GLY A 39 6.04 6.80 -2.01
N VAL A 40 7.09 6.73 -1.21
CA VAL A 40 7.45 5.54 -0.41
C VAL A 40 8.04 5.95 0.93
N ASN A 41 7.86 5.12 1.96
CA ASN A 41 8.50 5.35 3.26
C ASN A 41 9.67 4.40 3.54
N GLN A 42 10.42 4.71 4.59
CA GLN A 42 11.55 3.90 5.05
C GLN A 42 11.16 2.42 5.29
N LYS A 43 9.97 2.16 5.86
CA LYS A 43 9.50 0.79 6.13
C LYS A 43 9.30 -0.04 4.86
N PHE A 44 8.83 0.58 3.77
CA PHE A 44 8.77 -0.09 2.46
C PHE A 44 10.15 -0.43 1.93
N CYS A 45 11.10 0.49 2.03
CA CYS A 45 12.49 0.25 1.61
C CYS A 45 13.15 -0.88 2.43
N GLU A 46 12.94 -0.90 3.75
CA GLU A 46 13.41 -1.97 4.64
C GLU A 46 12.81 -3.33 4.25
N LEU A 47 11.50 -3.38 3.99
CA LEU A 47 10.78 -4.61 3.61
C LEU A 47 11.21 -5.13 2.23
N SER A 48 11.30 -4.25 1.25
CA SER A 48 11.54 -4.62 -0.14
C SER A 48 13.02 -4.78 -0.50
N GLY A 49 13.91 -4.16 0.28
CA GLY A 49 15.34 -4.07 0.00
C GLY A 49 15.70 -3.09 -1.13
N TYR A 50 14.74 -2.33 -1.66
CA TYR A 50 14.97 -1.32 -2.69
C TYR A 50 15.27 0.06 -2.11
N LEU A 51 16.17 0.79 -2.75
CA LEU A 51 16.38 2.20 -2.47
C LEU A 51 15.31 3.04 -3.17
N PRO A 52 14.87 4.17 -2.60
CA PRO A 52 13.83 5.02 -3.18
C PRO A 52 14.12 5.44 -4.62
N GLN A 53 15.36 5.80 -4.91
CA GLN A 53 15.84 6.18 -6.25
C GLN A 53 15.71 5.06 -7.30
N ASP A 54 15.60 3.80 -6.88
CA ASP A 54 15.45 2.66 -7.78
C ASP A 54 13.99 2.39 -8.15
N ILE A 55 13.02 2.96 -7.40
CA ILE A 55 11.60 2.54 -7.41
C ILE A 55 10.60 3.68 -7.59
N LEU A 56 10.95 4.90 -7.22
CA LEU A 56 10.12 6.07 -7.54
C LEU A 56 10.05 6.23 -9.06
N GLY A 57 8.86 6.56 -9.57
CA GLY A 57 8.58 6.62 -11.00
C GLY A 57 8.32 5.25 -11.65
N ARG A 58 8.28 4.15 -10.90
CA ARG A 58 8.03 2.80 -11.43
C ARG A 58 6.78 2.18 -10.84
N ASN A 59 6.07 1.36 -11.62
CA ASN A 59 4.97 0.57 -11.11
C ASN A 59 5.47 -0.48 -10.09
N CYS A 60 4.73 -0.66 -8.99
CA CYS A 60 5.08 -1.56 -7.89
C CYS A 60 5.17 -3.06 -8.28
N ARG A 61 4.76 -3.43 -9.51
CA ARG A 61 4.87 -4.82 -10.01
C ARG A 61 6.30 -5.34 -10.08
N PHE A 62 7.33 -4.51 -9.94
CA PHE A 62 8.71 -4.98 -9.82
C PHE A 62 8.91 -5.95 -8.63
N LEU A 63 8.02 -5.93 -7.63
CA LEU A 63 8.03 -6.91 -6.54
C LEU A 63 7.43 -8.27 -6.92
N GLN A 64 6.73 -8.39 -8.05
CA GLN A 64 6.13 -9.66 -8.46
C GLN A 64 7.22 -10.60 -9.00
N PRO A 65 7.10 -11.93 -8.78
CA PRO A 65 8.01 -12.89 -9.40
C PRO A 65 7.88 -12.84 -10.93
N GLU A 66 8.84 -13.44 -11.64
CA GLU A 66 8.88 -13.44 -13.12
C GLU A 66 7.60 -14.00 -13.77
N GLY A 67 6.93 -14.97 -13.12
CA GLY A 67 5.62 -15.50 -13.54
C GLY A 67 4.41 -14.62 -13.20
N GLY A 68 4.63 -13.45 -12.60
CA GLY A 68 3.60 -12.53 -12.12
C GLY A 68 2.89 -12.99 -10.84
N ALA A 69 1.88 -12.23 -10.42
CA ALA A 69 1.14 -12.49 -9.18
C ALA A 69 0.02 -13.56 -9.29
N GLY A 70 -0.14 -14.22 -10.43
CA GLY A 70 -1.23 -15.19 -10.64
C GLY A 70 -2.64 -14.56 -10.56
N PRO A 71 -3.66 -15.29 -10.10
CA PRO A 71 -5.08 -14.85 -10.13
C PRO A 71 -5.36 -13.56 -9.35
N VAL A 72 -4.58 -13.25 -8.31
CA VAL A 72 -4.77 -12.03 -7.51
C VAL A 72 -4.57 -10.75 -8.35
N ARG A 73 -3.81 -10.82 -9.46
CA ARG A 73 -3.65 -9.70 -10.39
C ARG A 73 -4.99 -9.23 -10.95
N ALA A 74 -5.85 -10.15 -11.38
CA ALA A 74 -7.17 -9.80 -11.91
C ALA A 74 -8.04 -9.11 -10.86
N ARG A 75 -7.96 -9.55 -9.59
CA ARG A 75 -8.68 -8.94 -8.48
C ARG A 75 -8.18 -7.52 -8.17
N MET A 76 -6.88 -7.30 -8.21
CA MET A 76 -6.30 -5.95 -8.04
C MET A 76 -6.66 -5.03 -9.21
N SER A 77 -6.62 -5.53 -10.46
CA SER A 77 -7.06 -4.76 -11.64
C SER A 77 -8.53 -4.37 -11.53
N ALA A 78 -9.42 -5.31 -11.18
CA ALA A 78 -10.84 -5.03 -10.98
C ALA A 78 -11.07 -4.00 -9.86
N PHE A 79 -10.29 -4.05 -8.77
CA PHE A 79 -10.33 -3.03 -7.72
C PHE A 79 -9.97 -1.65 -8.27
N LEU A 80 -8.90 -1.53 -9.06
CA LEU A 80 -8.46 -0.26 -9.64
C LEU A 80 -9.51 0.32 -10.60
N GLU A 81 -10.14 -0.52 -11.43
CA GLU A 81 -11.15 -0.13 -12.42
C GLU A 81 -12.50 0.25 -11.80
N THR A 82 -12.84 -0.32 -10.63
CA THR A 82 -14.14 -0.06 -9.99
C THR A 82 -14.13 1.27 -9.23
N ALA A 83 -14.81 2.30 -9.76
CA ALA A 83 -14.82 3.64 -9.15
C ALA A 83 -15.30 3.66 -7.68
N GLY A 84 -16.30 2.84 -7.34
CA GLY A 84 -16.85 2.74 -5.99
C GLY A 84 -16.06 1.83 -5.02
N ALA A 85 -14.99 1.17 -5.48
CA ALA A 85 -14.16 0.36 -4.60
C ALA A 85 -13.25 1.27 -3.75
N GLY A 86 -13.61 1.43 -2.48
CA GLY A 86 -12.89 2.29 -1.55
C GLY A 86 -11.53 1.72 -1.14
N ASP A 87 -11.52 0.50 -0.63
CA ASP A 87 -10.31 -0.22 -0.23
C ASP A 87 -10.39 -1.74 -0.44
N GLY A 88 -9.26 -2.42 -0.27
CA GLY A 88 -9.17 -3.87 -0.39
C GLY A 88 -7.88 -4.44 0.18
N ARG A 89 -7.89 -5.74 0.52
CA ARG A 89 -6.71 -6.51 0.91
C ARG A 89 -6.48 -7.68 -0.04
N PHE A 90 -5.22 -7.87 -0.43
CA PHE A 90 -4.81 -8.86 -1.42
C PHE A 90 -3.57 -9.58 -0.91
N LEU A 91 -3.57 -10.91 -0.97
CA LEU A 91 -2.39 -11.71 -0.69
C LEU A 91 -1.62 -11.92 -1.99
N VAL A 92 -0.43 -11.33 -2.09
CA VAL A 92 0.34 -11.23 -3.33
C VAL A 92 1.70 -11.91 -3.14
N PRO A 93 2.09 -12.89 -3.96
CA PRO A 93 3.45 -13.41 -3.92
C PRO A 93 4.42 -12.33 -4.41
N ASN A 94 5.40 -12.00 -3.58
CA ASN A 94 6.42 -11.01 -3.89
C ASN A 94 7.84 -11.53 -3.65
N VAL A 95 8.80 -10.81 -4.23
CA VAL A 95 10.23 -11.08 -4.19
C VAL A 95 10.95 -9.77 -3.85
N THR A 96 11.85 -9.80 -2.86
CA THR A 96 12.68 -8.65 -2.48
C THR A 96 13.74 -8.37 -3.55
N LYS A 97 14.44 -7.23 -3.47
CA LYS A 97 15.59 -6.92 -4.34
C LYS A 97 16.68 -8.00 -4.31
N ARG A 98 16.78 -8.74 -3.21
CA ARG A 98 17.75 -9.83 -3.00
C ARG A 98 17.26 -11.19 -3.48
N GLY A 99 16.04 -11.29 -4.02
CA GLY A 99 15.47 -12.55 -4.49
C GLY A 99 14.71 -13.34 -3.44
N GLU A 100 14.50 -12.79 -2.23
CA GLU A 100 13.81 -13.49 -1.15
C GLU A 100 12.30 -13.46 -1.37
N ARG A 101 11.66 -14.63 -1.35
CA ARG A 101 10.22 -14.76 -1.53
C ARG A 101 9.48 -14.47 -0.23
N PHE A 102 8.36 -13.78 -0.33
CA PHE A 102 7.43 -13.59 0.78
C PHE A 102 6.01 -13.41 0.25
N LEU A 103 5.03 -13.69 1.11
CA LEU A 103 3.64 -13.33 0.83
C LEU A 103 3.40 -11.93 1.36
N ASN A 104 3.02 -11.02 0.47
CA ASN A 104 2.67 -9.65 0.82
C ASN A 104 1.16 -9.56 1.04
N LEU A 105 0.74 -9.29 2.27
CA LEU A 105 -0.62 -8.84 2.52
C LEU A 105 -0.72 -7.35 2.18
N LEU A 106 -1.05 -7.08 0.92
CA LEU A 106 -1.18 -5.74 0.37
C LEU A 106 -2.56 -5.17 0.70
N TYR A 107 -2.58 -4.11 1.51
CA TYR A 107 -3.73 -3.22 1.61
C TYR A 107 -3.65 -2.14 0.52
N MET A 108 -4.78 -1.83 -0.12
CA MET A 108 -4.92 -0.74 -1.08
C MET A 108 -6.12 0.13 -0.71
N SER A 109 -5.96 1.45 -0.78
CA SER A 109 -7.06 2.41 -0.62
C SER A 109 -6.94 3.54 -1.64
N LYS A 110 -8.07 3.93 -2.24
CA LYS A 110 -8.07 5.04 -3.20
C LYS A 110 -8.14 6.38 -2.47
N LEU A 111 -7.28 7.29 -2.88
CA LEU A 111 -7.35 8.71 -2.52
C LEU A 111 -7.87 9.47 -3.74
N SER A 112 -9.00 10.12 -3.58
CA SER A 112 -9.56 11.01 -4.59
C SER A 112 -9.05 12.43 -4.44
N THR A 113 -8.91 13.16 -5.53
CA THR A 113 -8.83 14.62 -5.55
C THR A 113 -10.03 15.15 -6.33
N ARG A 114 -10.74 16.14 -5.78
CA ARG A 114 -11.92 16.75 -6.44
C ARG A 114 -12.96 15.70 -6.92
N GLY A 115 -13.17 14.64 -6.13
CA GLY A 115 -14.14 13.58 -6.41
C GLY A 115 -13.68 12.50 -7.40
N GLN A 116 -12.44 12.55 -7.91
CA GLN A 116 -11.89 11.52 -8.79
C GLN A 116 -10.72 10.81 -8.14
N ALA A 117 -10.73 9.47 -8.15
CA ALA A 117 -9.61 8.65 -7.67
C ALA A 117 -8.33 9.03 -8.44
N ARG A 118 -7.34 9.56 -7.73
CA ARG A 118 -6.06 9.98 -8.32
C ARG A 118 -4.90 9.20 -7.79
N TYR A 119 -4.90 8.86 -6.51
CA TYR A 119 -3.81 8.07 -5.93
C TYR A 119 -4.31 6.76 -5.36
N VAL A 120 -3.40 5.80 -5.27
CA VAL A 120 -3.58 4.60 -4.47
C VAL A 120 -2.56 4.62 -3.35
N LEU A 121 -3.08 4.64 -2.12
CA LEU A 121 -2.30 4.34 -0.94
C LEU A 121 -2.19 2.82 -0.80
N GLY A 122 -0.96 2.31 -0.79
CA GLY A 122 -0.66 0.91 -0.54
C GLY A 122 0.05 0.71 0.79
N SER A 123 -0.31 -0.34 1.53
CA SER A 123 0.44 -0.77 2.72
C SER A 123 0.80 -2.25 2.61
N GLN A 124 2.08 -2.56 2.78
CA GLN A 124 2.63 -3.90 2.58
C GLN A 124 2.97 -4.55 3.92
N PHE A 125 2.57 -5.80 4.08
CA PHE A 125 2.90 -6.57 5.25
C PHE A 125 3.49 -7.90 4.80
N ALA A 126 4.79 -8.08 5.07
CA ALA A 126 5.47 -9.32 4.76
C ALA A 126 5.04 -10.40 5.75
N PHE A 127 4.32 -11.39 5.24
CA PHE A 127 3.96 -12.59 5.96
C PHE A 127 5.00 -13.68 5.68
N GLN A 128 5.69 -14.12 6.74
CA GLN A 128 6.55 -15.31 6.77
C GLN A 128 6.22 -16.12 8.02
N ASP A 129 6.32 -17.46 7.92
CA ASP A 129 5.59 -18.46 8.72
C ASP A 129 5.57 -18.35 10.26
N ALA A 130 6.44 -17.58 10.92
CA ALA A 130 6.42 -17.49 12.39
C ALA A 130 7.06 -16.25 13.05
N THR A 131 7.64 -15.29 12.32
CA THR A 131 8.56 -14.28 12.91
C THR A 131 8.32 -12.83 12.49
N ALA A 132 7.41 -12.56 11.57
CA ALA A 132 7.04 -11.20 11.18
C ALA A 132 6.00 -10.60 12.15
N LEU A 133 5.97 -9.26 12.25
CA LEU A 133 5.07 -8.45 13.08
C LEU A 133 3.70 -9.11 13.33
N ASP A 134 3.16 -9.05 14.54
CA ASP A 134 1.79 -9.49 14.82
C ASP A 134 0.79 -8.81 13.85
N PRO A 135 0.00 -9.56 13.07
CA PRO A 135 -1.01 -9.01 12.17
C PRO A 135 -1.97 -8.02 12.86
N ASP A 136 -2.24 -8.20 14.16
CA ASP A 136 -3.08 -7.27 14.92
C ASP A 136 -2.35 -5.95 15.24
N LEU A 137 -1.03 -6.01 15.49
CA LEU A 137 -0.20 -4.81 15.63
C LEU A 137 -0.14 -4.04 14.31
N TYR A 138 0.03 -4.74 13.20
CA TYR A 138 -0.02 -4.17 11.86
C TYR A 138 -1.36 -3.47 11.59
N ASP A 139 -2.49 -4.17 11.82
CA ASP A 139 -3.82 -3.61 11.59
C ASP A 139 -4.09 -2.38 12.46
N ARG A 140 -3.64 -2.39 13.73
CA ARG A 140 -3.76 -1.20 14.62
C ARG A 140 -2.96 -0.01 14.09
N ALA A 141 -1.70 -0.23 13.72
CA ALA A 141 -0.84 0.83 13.21
C ALA A 141 -1.37 1.42 11.89
N LEU A 142 -1.75 0.56 10.94
CA LEU A 142 -2.33 0.99 9.68
C LEU A 142 -3.63 1.77 9.88
N LYS A 143 -4.53 1.33 10.78
CA LYS A 143 -5.77 2.06 11.08
C LYS A 143 -5.48 3.46 11.63
N GLU A 144 -4.48 3.61 12.49
CA GLU A 144 -4.10 4.92 13.02
C GLU A 144 -3.56 5.85 11.92
N ASP A 145 -2.69 5.34 11.04
CA ASP A 145 -2.18 6.11 9.90
C ASP A 145 -3.32 6.55 8.97
N LEU A 146 -4.28 5.66 8.67
CA LEU A 146 -5.44 5.98 7.83
C LEU A 146 -6.37 7.01 8.48
N ARG A 147 -6.56 6.98 9.80
CA ARG A 147 -7.29 8.03 10.54
C ARG A 147 -6.60 9.37 10.42
N GLN A 148 -5.28 9.41 10.53
CA GLN A 148 -4.52 10.65 10.38
C GLN A 148 -4.63 11.19 8.95
N ILE A 149 -4.46 10.34 7.94
CA ILE A 149 -4.64 10.72 6.53
C ILE A 149 -6.05 11.26 6.28
N ASN A 150 -7.08 10.60 6.82
CA ASN A 150 -8.47 11.03 6.67
C ASN A 150 -8.81 12.35 7.41
N ARG A 151 -8.00 12.78 8.38
CA ARG A 151 -8.16 14.12 8.99
C ARG A 151 -7.49 15.22 8.15
N LEU A 152 -6.50 14.85 7.34
CA LEU A 152 -5.77 15.79 6.48
C LEU A 152 -6.53 16.09 5.17
N THR A 153 -7.41 15.17 4.76
CA THR A 153 -8.20 15.26 3.53
C THR A 153 -9.17 16.45 3.51
N ASP A 154 -9.64 16.91 4.68
CA ASP A 154 -10.64 17.98 4.79
C ASP A 154 -10.17 19.38 4.34
N ARG A 155 -8.85 19.60 4.19
CA ARG A 155 -8.29 20.93 3.83
C ARG A 155 -7.71 21.03 2.41
N HIS A 156 -7.54 19.92 1.70
CA HIS A 156 -6.78 19.89 0.44
C HIS A 156 -7.54 19.28 -0.75
N ASN A 157 -8.87 19.18 -0.68
CA ASN A 157 -9.73 18.50 -1.68
C ASN A 157 -9.34 17.05 -1.97
N LEU A 158 -8.57 16.43 -1.07
CA LEU A 158 -8.31 15.01 -1.10
C LEU A 158 -9.40 14.31 -0.30
N ALA A 159 -9.76 13.08 -0.63
CA ALA A 159 -10.63 12.26 0.21
C ALA A 159 -10.23 10.78 0.11
N LEU A 160 -10.09 10.14 1.27
CA LEU A 160 -9.88 8.70 1.37
C LEU A 160 -11.22 8.00 1.11
N LEU A 161 -11.26 7.13 0.10
CA LEU A 161 -12.51 6.47 -0.31
C LEU A 161 -12.77 5.17 0.45
N GLY A 162 -11.78 4.62 1.16
CA GLY A 162 -11.87 3.36 1.90
C GLY A 162 -12.57 3.45 3.25
N ASN A 163 -13.32 2.40 3.62
CA ASN A 163 -13.88 2.23 4.97
C ASN A 163 -13.01 1.25 5.77
N TYR A 164 -11.87 1.76 6.22
CA TYR A 164 -10.84 0.97 6.89
C TYR A 164 -11.24 0.43 8.27
N GLU A 165 -12.37 0.87 8.82
CA GLU A 165 -12.91 0.37 10.10
C GLU A 165 -13.57 -1.02 9.94
N THR A 166 -14.22 -1.26 8.80
CA THR A 166 -14.97 -2.51 8.51
C THR A 166 -14.17 -3.59 7.81
N LEU A 167 -12.94 -3.27 7.47
CA LEU A 167 -12.03 -4.11 6.74
C LEU A 167 -11.76 -5.46 7.44
N ALA A 168 -11.79 -6.55 6.66
CA ALA A 168 -11.51 -7.90 7.16
C ALA A 168 -10.15 -7.95 7.88
N SER A 169 -10.13 -8.50 9.10
CA SER A 169 -8.89 -8.66 9.89
C SER A 169 -7.83 -9.38 9.07
N SER A 170 -6.61 -8.84 9.11
CA SER A 170 -5.44 -9.45 8.48
C SER A 170 -5.24 -10.88 8.97
N HIS A 171 -5.54 -11.15 10.25
CA HIS A 171 -5.50 -12.48 10.85
C HIS A 171 -6.37 -13.49 10.10
N SER A 172 -7.62 -13.13 9.77
CA SER A 172 -8.56 -14.03 9.08
C SER A 172 -8.15 -14.34 7.64
N ILE A 173 -7.48 -13.41 6.96
CA ILE A 173 -6.98 -13.63 5.59
C ILE A 173 -5.77 -14.57 5.63
N ILE A 174 -4.84 -14.31 6.56
CA ILE A 174 -3.65 -15.12 6.77
C ILE A 174 -4.01 -16.54 7.22
N ALA A 175 -4.99 -16.69 8.12
CA ALA A 175 -5.40 -18.01 8.60
C ALA A 175 -5.96 -18.90 7.48
N ARG A 176 -6.74 -18.34 6.54
CA ARG A 176 -7.27 -19.10 5.40
C ARG A 176 -6.18 -19.57 4.45
N SER A 177 -5.10 -18.80 4.26
CA SER A 177 -4.00 -19.20 3.38
C SER A 177 -3.10 -20.30 3.95
N ARG A 178 -3.26 -20.66 5.23
CA ARG A 178 -2.55 -21.81 5.84
C ARG A 178 -3.31 -23.14 5.66
N ILE A 179 -4.55 -23.09 5.15
CA ILE A 179 -5.46 -24.24 5.04
C ILE A 179 -5.58 -24.74 3.59
N GLU A 180 -5.11 -23.96 2.62
CA GLU A 180 -5.03 -24.30 1.18
C GLU A 180 -3.61 -24.72 0.80
#